data_AF-A0A2W0ED50-F1
#
_entry.id   AF-A0A2W0ED50-F1
#
_cell.length_a   1.000
_cell.length_b   1.000
_cell.length_c   1.000
_cell.angle_alpha   90.00
_cell.angle_beta   90.00
_cell.angle_gamma   90.00
#
_symmetry.space_group_name_H-M   'P 1'
#
loop_
_entity.id
_entity.type
_entity.pdbx_description
1 polymer ?
#
loop_
_entity_poly.entity_id
_entity_poly.type
_entity_poly.pdbx_seq_one_letter_code
_entity_poly.pdbx_strand_id
1 'polypeptide(L)'
;MAIGDAAAAAGLATYTSTQDRRLGYQNDNQRGDELAAALARIKTLEAQTIGVPKFSVAKSSAGQSLQAGNPTFFTSAAFASPVLNKGGWTWSGGVLTVPRTGVYTVVTTMKLQATDYYRQYCGITQNVSDPANLTAGAFITRSTEYPGDRASNQSSSVSPSSTAMRLAVQLNEGDKLRMAGFQDNYGANTVGVDDGATSLTFEVVWLDKV
;
A
#
# COMPACT_ATOMS: atom_id res chain seq x y z
N MET A 1 -3.37 -28.43 29.90
CA MET A 1 -2.09 -27.73 30.15
C MET A 1 -1.83 -27.80 31.65
N ALA A 2 -0.63 -28.19 32.04
CA ALA A 2 -0.17 -28.11 33.41
C ALA A 2 0.19 -26.66 33.78
N ILE A 3 0.19 -26.35 35.08
CA ILE A 3 0.53 -25.03 35.61
C ILE A 3 2.02 -24.77 35.36
N GLY A 4 2.33 -23.68 34.66
CA GLY A 4 3.68 -23.29 34.24
C GLY A 4 4.00 -23.62 32.77
N ASP A 5 3.14 -24.36 32.07
CA ASP A 5 3.38 -24.71 30.65
C ASP A 5 3.43 -23.45 29.76
N ALA A 6 2.50 -22.50 29.99
CA ALA A 6 2.44 -21.28 29.20
C ALA A 6 3.60 -20.33 29.56
N ALA A 7 3.97 -20.27 30.84
CA ALA A 7 5.15 -19.57 31.32
C ALA A 7 6.43 -20.09 30.64
N ALA A 8 6.64 -21.42 30.65
CA ALA A 8 7.79 -22.06 30.01
C ALA A 8 7.84 -21.77 28.50
N ALA A 9 6.70 -21.90 27.81
CA ALA A 9 6.62 -21.60 26.37
C ALA A 9 6.91 -20.13 26.05
N ALA A 10 6.61 -19.21 26.97
CA ALA A 10 6.94 -17.79 26.86
C ALA A 10 8.38 -17.45 27.30
N GLY A 11 9.19 -18.43 27.73
CA GLY A 11 10.54 -18.24 28.24
C GLY A 11 10.60 -17.65 29.65
N LEU A 12 9.49 -17.70 30.40
CA LEU A 12 9.43 -17.28 31.79
C LEU A 12 9.90 -18.41 32.72
N ALA A 13 10.40 -18.04 33.90
CA ALA A 13 10.84 -19.00 34.89
C ALA A 13 9.68 -19.88 35.38
N THR A 14 9.93 -21.17 35.49
CA THR A 14 9.02 -22.16 36.08
C THR A 14 9.67 -22.87 37.25
N TYR A 15 8.83 -23.37 38.17
CA TYR A 15 9.28 -23.89 39.45
C TYR A 15 8.73 -25.29 39.72
N THR A 16 9.57 -26.14 40.31
CA THR A 16 9.21 -27.51 40.67
C THR A 16 8.58 -27.59 42.05
N SER A 17 7.87 -28.68 42.34
CA SER A 17 7.24 -28.93 43.65
C SER A 17 8.22 -29.01 44.82
N THR A 18 9.51 -29.20 44.53
CA THR A 18 10.60 -29.30 45.50
C THR A 18 11.24 -27.95 45.83
N GLN A 19 10.90 -26.87 45.11
CA GLN A 19 11.43 -25.55 45.37
C GLN A 19 10.57 -24.81 46.40
N ASP A 20 11.18 -24.46 47.53
CA ASP A 20 10.50 -23.68 48.57
C ASP A 20 10.42 -22.21 48.15
N ARG A 21 9.19 -21.76 47.88
CA ARG A 21 8.87 -20.43 47.38
C ARG A 21 7.91 -19.76 48.33
N ARG A 22 8.06 -18.45 48.50
CA ARG A 22 7.34 -17.61 49.49
C ARG A 22 5.80 -17.76 49.46
N LEU A 23 5.22 -18.22 48.34
CA LEU A 23 3.77 -18.43 48.15
C LEU A 23 3.40 -19.83 47.63
N GLY A 24 4.37 -20.76 47.53
CA GLY A 24 4.21 -22.09 46.94
C GLY A 24 4.37 -22.13 45.41
N TYR A 25 5.00 -23.19 44.89
CA TYR A 25 5.36 -23.32 43.47
C TYR A 25 4.16 -23.21 42.51
N GLN A 26 2.99 -23.71 42.91
CA GLN A 26 1.76 -23.67 42.12
C GLN A 26 1.32 -22.22 41.85
N ASN A 27 1.30 -21.38 42.88
CA ASN A 27 0.88 -19.98 42.77
C ASN A 27 1.86 -19.12 41.95
N ASP A 28 3.15 -19.45 42.00
CA ASP A 28 4.16 -18.74 41.21
C ASP A 28 4.11 -19.16 39.73
N ASN A 29 3.94 -20.45 39.45
CA ASN A 29 3.76 -20.94 38.08
C ASN A 29 2.45 -20.42 37.46
N GLN A 30 1.36 -20.35 38.25
CA GLN A 30 0.08 -19.81 37.77
C GLN A 30 0.18 -18.33 37.41
N ARG A 31 0.87 -17.53 38.23
CA ARG A 31 1.19 -16.13 37.88
C ARG A 31 2.09 -16.03 36.65
N GLY A 32 3.02 -16.96 36.47
CA GLY A 32 3.82 -17.07 35.25
C GLY A 32 2.96 -17.29 34.00
N ASP A 33 1.97 -18.18 34.08
CA ASP A 33 1.04 -18.44 32.98
C ASP A 33 0.16 -17.23 32.68
N GLU A 34 -0.33 -16.53 33.71
CA GLU A 34 -1.10 -15.28 33.57
C GLU A 34 -0.26 -14.18 32.89
N LEU A 35 1.01 -14.04 33.28
CA LEU A 35 1.94 -13.10 32.65
C LEU A 35 2.22 -13.48 31.19
N ALA A 36 2.39 -14.76 30.89
CA ALA A 36 2.56 -15.24 29.52
C ALA A 36 1.35 -14.88 28.65
N ALA A 37 0.14 -15.07 29.18
CA ALA A 37 -1.09 -14.69 28.51
C ALA A 37 -1.18 -13.16 28.28
N ALA A 38 -0.78 -12.36 29.28
CA ALA A 38 -0.73 -10.90 29.14
C ALA A 38 0.29 -10.45 28.08
N LEU A 39 1.49 -11.05 28.05
CA LEU A 39 2.52 -10.76 27.05
C LEU A 39 2.05 -11.12 25.63
N ALA A 40 1.36 -12.25 25.46
CA ALA A 40 0.77 -12.63 24.18
C ALA A 40 -0.28 -11.62 23.70
N ARG A 41 -1.12 -11.13 24.62
CA ARG A 41 -2.11 -10.07 24.33
C ARG A 41 -1.44 -8.75 23.98
N ILE A 42 -0.40 -8.35 24.72
CA ILE A 42 0.38 -7.12 24.44
C ILE A 42 1.02 -7.20 23.06
N LYS A 43 1.69 -8.31 22.71
CA LYS A 43 2.28 -8.49 21.35
C LYS A 43 1.23 -8.35 20.25
N THR A 44 0.03 -8.88 20.48
CA THR A 44 -1.08 -8.75 19.54
C THR A 44 -1.53 -7.29 19.40
N LEU A 45 -1.67 -6.58 20.52
CA LEU A 45 -2.01 -5.16 20.54
C LEU A 45 -0.92 -4.31 19.88
N GLU A 46 0.36 -4.53 20.17
CA GLU A 46 1.48 -3.81 19.53
C GLU A 46 1.47 -3.98 18.00
N ALA A 47 1.24 -5.22 17.54
CA ALA A 47 1.12 -5.53 16.11
C ALA A 47 -0.09 -4.85 15.45
N GLN A 48 -1.18 -4.64 16.19
CA GLN A 48 -2.42 -3.99 15.74
C GLN A 48 -2.42 -2.46 15.90
N THR A 49 -1.56 -1.88 16.74
CA THR A 49 -1.65 -0.45 17.10
C THR A 49 -0.43 0.36 16.64
N ILE A 50 0.77 -0.21 16.68
CA ILE A 50 2.03 0.49 16.35
C ILE A 50 2.61 0.01 15.01
N GLY A 51 2.35 -1.24 14.64
CA GLY A 51 2.92 -1.89 13.45
C GLY A 51 2.01 -1.93 12.21
N VAL A 52 0.87 -1.23 12.19
CA VAL A 52 -0.08 -1.29 11.06
C VAL A 52 0.60 -0.76 9.78
N PRO A 53 0.75 -1.59 8.73
CA PRO A 53 1.33 -1.13 7.48
C PRO A 53 0.54 0.02 6.87
N LYS A 54 1.20 1.16 6.71
CA LYS A 54 0.64 2.36 6.06
C LYS A 54 1.69 3.00 5.18
N PHE A 55 1.30 3.30 3.95
CA PHE A 55 2.15 3.91 2.95
C PHE A 55 1.40 5.04 2.26
N SER A 56 2.07 6.18 2.06
CA SER A 56 1.57 7.27 1.22
C SER A 56 2.75 7.99 0.59
N VAL A 57 2.69 8.15 -0.73
CA VAL A 57 3.65 8.91 -1.52
C VAL A 57 2.89 9.81 -2.49
N ALA A 58 3.45 11.00 -2.71
CA ALA A 58 2.92 11.99 -3.63
C ALA A 58 3.92 12.31 -4.74
N LYS A 59 3.46 13.06 -5.74
CA LYS A 59 4.29 13.50 -6.87
C LYS A 59 5.61 14.15 -6.43
N SER A 60 6.66 13.93 -7.21
CA SER A 60 7.92 14.67 -7.06
C SER A 60 7.86 16.03 -7.78
N SER A 61 8.89 16.85 -7.58
CA SER A 61 9.18 18.00 -8.44
C SER A 61 9.99 17.65 -9.70
N ALA A 62 10.58 16.45 -9.79
CA ALA A 62 11.33 15.99 -10.95
C ALA A 62 10.41 15.51 -12.08
N GLY A 63 9.20 15.05 -11.73
CA GLY A 63 8.19 14.65 -12.68
C GLY A 63 8.48 13.37 -13.45
N GLN A 64 7.54 13.04 -14.32
CA GLN A 64 7.66 12.02 -15.33
C GLN A 64 6.78 12.44 -16.50
N SER A 65 7.24 12.19 -17.70
CA SER A 65 6.47 12.42 -18.91
C SER A 65 5.65 11.18 -19.27
N LEU A 66 4.41 11.40 -19.69
CA LEU A 66 3.50 10.39 -20.20
C LEU A 66 3.26 10.64 -21.69
N GLN A 67 3.66 9.68 -22.52
CA GLN A 67 3.37 9.73 -23.96
C GLN A 67 1.89 9.41 -24.20
N ALA A 68 1.27 10.11 -25.16
CA ALA A 68 -0.10 9.84 -25.57
C ALA A 68 -0.27 8.39 -26.06
N GLY A 69 -1.38 7.77 -25.70
CA GLY A 69 -1.79 6.45 -26.21
C GLY A 69 -1.03 5.25 -25.61
N ASN A 70 -0.06 5.48 -24.71
CA ASN A 70 0.77 4.42 -24.14
C ASN A 70 0.66 4.39 -22.60
N PRO A 71 0.09 3.32 -22.01
CA PRO A 71 0.11 3.11 -20.57
C PRO A 71 1.55 2.94 -20.08
N THR A 72 1.91 3.57 -18.96
CA THR A 72 3.26 3.46 -18.40
C THR A 72 3.23 3.33 -16.89
N PHE A 73 4.26 2.69 -16.33
CA PHE A 73 4.50 2.71 -14.89
C PHE A 73 5.13 4.03 -14.47
N PHE A 74 4.68 4.56 -13.34
CA PHE A 74 5.36 5.66 -12.67
C PHE A 74 6.59 5.13 -11.92
N THR A 75 7.72 5.77 -12.16
CA THR A 75 9.03 5.40 -11.61
C THR A 75 9.40 6.33 -10.44
N SER A 76 10.63 6.20 -9.91
CA SER A 76 11.14 7.12 -8.88
C SER A 76 11.16 8.58 -9.31
N ALA A 77 11.22 8.87 -10.61
CA ALA A 77 11.17 10.24 -11.11
C ALA A 77 9.80 10.88 -10.82
N ALA A 78 8.70 10.12 -10.90
CA ALA A 78 7.35 10.62 -10.70
C ALA A 78 7.00 10.92 -9.23
N PHE A 79 7.70 10.30 -8.27
CA PHE A 79 7.33 10.30 -6.86
C PHE A 79 8.39 10.93 -5.95
N ALA A 80 7.96 11.72 -4.98
CA ALA A 80 8.82 12.24 -3.94
C ALA A 80 9.21 11.13 -2.94
N SER A 81 9.96 11.49 -1.90
CA SER A 81 10.08 10.63 -0.72
C SER A 81 8.69 10.37 -0.11
N PRO A 82 8.36 9.13 0.30
CA PRO A 82 7.08 8.82 0.92
C PRO A 82 6.83 9.69 2.15
N VAL A 83 5.66 10.29 2.24
CA VAL A 83 5.21 11.05 3.41
C VAL A 83 4.94 10.10 4.58
N LEU A 84 4.51 8.88 4.27
CA LEU A 84 4.31 7.82 5.25
C LEU A 84 4.91 6.52 4.75
N ASN A 85 5.75 5.90 5.58
CA ASN A 85 6.19 4.52 5.43
C ASN A 85 6.28 3.89 6.83
N LYS A 86 5.23 3.17 7.23
CA LYS A 86 5.11 2.49 8.53
C LYS A 86 4.76 1.03 8.32
N GLY A 87 5.22 0.17 9.23
CA GLY A 87 4.93 -1.27 9.19
C GLY A 87 5.77 -2.06 8.18
N GLY A 88 6.95 -1.54 7.79
CA GLY A 88 7.99 -2.32 7.11
C GLY A 88 7.97 -2.32 5.58
N TRP A 89 7.28 -1.38 4.92
CA TRP A 89 7.27 -1.34 3.46
C TRP A 89 8.66 -1.08 2.87
N THR A 90 8.97 -1.81 1.80
CA THR A 90 10.10 -1.49 0.93
C THR A 90 9.59 -0.72 -0.28
N TRP A 91 10.11 0.50 -0.47
CA TRP A 91 9.81 1.38 -1.61
C TRP A 91 11.08 1.64 -2.41
N SER A 92 11.11 1.24 -3.68
CA SER A 92 12.25 1.47 -4.56
C SER A 92 11.81 1.56 -6.02
N GLY A 93 12.30 2.57 -6.74
CA GLY A 93 12.09 2.69 -8.19
C GLY A 93 10.62 2.82 -8.64
N GLY A 94 9.71 3.30 -7.80
CA GLY A 94 8.27 3.31 -8.09
C GLY A 94 7.54 2.00 -7.75
N VAL A 95 8.22 1.07 -7.09
CA VAL A 95 7.69 -0.24 -6.70
C VAL A 95 7.56 -0.33 -5.18
N LEU A 96 6.35 -0.65 -4.72
CA LEU A 96 6.04 -0.87 -3.32
C LEU A 96 5.97 -2.38 -3.03
N THR A 97 6.67 -2.85 -2.02
CA THR A 97 6.67 -4.26 -1.62
C THR A 97 5.86 -4.45 -0.35
N VAL A 98 4.87 -5.34 -0.41
CA VAL A 98 3.97 -5.66 0.70
C VAL A 98 4.74 -6.34 1.83
N PRO A 99 4.72 -5.80 3.07
CA PRO A 99 5.53 -6.32 4.17
C PRO A 99 4.86 -7.45 4.95
N ARG A 100 3.56 -7.72 4.71
CA ARG A 100 2.78 -8.67 5.49
C ARG A 100 1.58 -9.17 4.70
N THR A 101 1.24 -10.45 4.79
CA THR A 101 -0.02 -10.97 4.24
C THR A 101 -1.23 -10.40 4.99
N GLY A 102 -2.24 -9.94 4.27
CA GLY A 102 -3.39 -9.26 4.87
C GLY A 102 -4.41 -8.74 3.85
N VAL A 103 -5.43 -8.07 4.37
CA VAL A 103 -6.39 -7.29 3.59
C VAL A 103 -5.99 -5.82 3.64
N TYR A 104 -5.99 -5.16 2.48
CA TYR A 104 -5.54 -3.79 2.32
C TYR A 104 -6.58 -2.94 1.58
N THR A 105 -6.62 -1.65 1.92
CA THR A 105 -7.14 -0.60 1.04
C THR A 105 -6.01 -0.05 0.18
N VAL A 106 -6.27 0.09 -1.11
CA VAL A 106 -5.34 0.67 -2.08
C VAL A 106 -6.04 1.82 -2.79
N VAL A 107 -5.40 2.99 -2.80
CA VAL A 107 -5.91 4.21 -3.42
C VAL A 107 -4.82 4.85 -4.25
N THR A 108 -5.20 5.36 -5.41
CA THR A 108 -4.33 6.22 -6.21
C THR A 108 -5.13 7.30 -6.91
N THR A 109 -4.52 8.48 -7.02
CA THR A 109 -5.09 9.60 -7.77
C THR A 109 -4.07 10.14 -8.75
N MET A 110 -4.55 10.50 -9.93
CA MET A 110 -3.79 11.20 -10.95
C MET A 110 -4.63 12.36 -11.49
N LYS A 111 -4.05 13.55 -11.48
CA LYS A 111 -4.59 14.75 -12.12
C LYS A 111 -3.54 15.28 -13.07
N LEU A 112 -3.90 15.34 -14.34
CA LEU A 112 -3.05 15.89 -15.40
C LEU A 112 -3.58 17.25 -15.85
N GLN A 113 -2.75 18.03 -16.52
CA GLN A 113 -3.15 19.28 -17.15
C GLN A 113 -2.76 19.23 -18.63
N ALA A 114 -3.73 19.37 -19.53
CA ALA A 114 -3.45 19.51 -20.96
C ALA A 114 -4.56 20.27 -21.71
N THR A 115 -4.19 20.85 -22.85
CA THR A 115 -5.01 21.73 -23.69
C THR A 115 -5.88 21.04 -24.74
N ASP A 116 -5.78 19.72 -24.87
CA ASP A 116 -6.40 18.92 -25.93
C ASP A 116 -6.73 17.49 -25.46
N TYR A 117 -7.15 17.37 -24.21
CA TYR A 117 -7.33 16.09 -23.53
C TYR A 117 -8.39 15.19 -24.17
N TYR A 118 -8.06 13.92 -24.37
CA TYR A 118 -8.96 12.91 -24.93
C TYR A 118 -9.36 11.85 -23.91
N ARG A 119 -8.40 11.19 -23.25
CA ARG A 119 -8.65 10.14 -22.25
C ARG A 119 -7.56 10.10 -21.18
N GLN A 120 -7.91 9.68 -19.97
CA GLN A 120 -6.93 9.22 -18.97
C GLN A 120 -7.51 8.18 -18.05
N TYR A 121 -6.61 7.43 -17.43
CA TYR A 121 -6.90 6.66 -16.23
C TYR A 121 -5.62 6.46 -15.42
N CYS A 122 -5.80 6.05 -14.18
CA CYS A 122 -4.72 5.54 -13.35
C CYS A 122 -5.16 4.25 -12.66
N GLY A 123 -4.20 3.49 -12.16
CA GLY A 123 -4.49 2.29 -11.41
C GLY A 123 -3.25 1.69 -10.77
N ILE A 124 -3.46 0.71 -9.91
CA ILE A 124 -2.40 -0.08 -9.28
C ILE A 124 -2.46 -1.50 -9.83
N THR A 125 -1.30 -2.04 -10.20
CA THR A 125 -1.10 -3.44 -10.59
C THR A 125 -0.46 -4.23 -9.46
N GLN A 126 -0.65 -5.54 -9.45
CA GLN A 126 0.01 -6.48 -8.55
C GLN A 126 0.90 -7.43 -9.36
N ASN A 127 2.18 -7.51 -9.02
CA ASN A 127 3.18 -8.40 -9.61
C ASN A 127 3.36 -8.26 -11.14
N VAL A 128 2.90 -7.16 -11.74
CA VAL A 128 3.17 -6.81 -13.14
C VAL A 128 4.39 -5.90 -13.20
N SER A 129 5.35 -6.21 -14.06
CA SER A 129 6.59 -5.44 -14.26
C SER A 129 6.79 -4.92 -15.67
N ASP A 130 6.10 -5.49 -16.65
CA ASP A 130 6.21 -5.11 -18.06
C ASP A 130 5.03 -4.20 -18.45
N PRO A 131 5.27 -2.95 -18.88
CA PRO A 131 4.24 -2.04 -19.37
C PRO A 131 3.38 -2.62 -20.50
N ALA A 132 3.92 -3.52 -21.34
CA ALA A 132 3.17 -4.16 -22.42
C ALA A 132 1.99 -5.00 -21.89
N ASN A 133 2.05 -5.42 -20.62
CA ASN A 133 1.02 -6.21 -19.96
C ASN A 133 -0.02 -5.37 -19.20
N LEU A 134 -0.02 -4.03 -19.36
CA LEU A 134 -1.00 -3.12 -18.76
C LEU A 134 -2.38 -3.20 -19.45
N THR A 135 -2.97 -4.39 -19.43
CA THR A 135 -4.35 -4.66 -19.86
C THR A 135 -5.33 -4.43 -18.71
N ALA A 136 -6.64 -4.35 -18.98
CA ALA A 136 -7.64 -4.11 -17.94
C ALA A 136 -7.58 -5.14 -16.78
N GLY A 137 -7.22 -6.39 -17.05
CA GLY A 137 -7.09 -7.45 -16.04
C GLY A 137 -5.82 -7.39 -15.18
N ALA A 138 -4.84 -6.55 -15.54
CA ALA A 138 -3.58 -6.39 -14.81
C ALA A 138 -3.71 -5.56 -13.52
N PHE A 139 -4.82 -4.84 -13.37
CA PHE A 139 -5.03 -3.88 -12.29
C PHE A 139 -5.83 -4.49 -11.13
N ILE A 140 -5.33 -4.33 -9.90
CA ILE A 140 -6.12 -4.58 -8.68
C ILE A 140 -7.13 -3.44 -8.43
N THR A 141 -6.82 -2.24 -8.93
CA THR A 141 -7.74 -1.10 -9.00
C THR A 141 -7.39 -0.23 -10.18
N ARG A 142 -8.41 0.26 -10.90
CA ARG A 142 -8.28 1.15 -12.05
C ARG A 142 -9.44 2.14 -12.02
N SER A 143 -9.16 3.41 -12.28
CA SER A 143 -10.20 4.43 -12.41
C SER A 143 -10.99 4.20 -13.69
N THR A 144 -12.23 4.69 -13.73
CA THR A 144 -12.90 4.88 -15.01
C THR A 144 -12.09 5.83 -15.89
N GLU A 145 -12.16 5.62 -17.20
CA GLU A 145 -11.55 6.52 -18.16
C GLU A 145 -12.31 7.86 -18.19
N TYR A 146 -11.58 8.98 -18.12
CA TYR A 146 -12.17 10.32 -18.23
C TYR A 146 -11.63 11.06 -19.46
N PRO A 147 -12.45 11.81 -20.21
CA PRO A 147 -13.93 11.84 -20.19
C PRO A 147 -14.59 10.68 -20.96
N GLY A 148 -13.81 9.74 -21.53
CA GLY A 148 -14.28 8.75 -22.50
C GLY A 148 -14.23 9.27 -23.94
N ASP A 149 -14.72 8.50 -24.91
CA ASP A 149 -14.66 8.79 -26.35
C ASP A 149 -15.40 10.08 -26.73
N ARG A 150 -14.68 11.20 -26.82
CA ARG A 150 -15.22 12.47 -27.37
C ARG A 150 -15.01 12.56 -28.88
N ALA A 151 -16.03 12.98 -29.63
CA ALA A 151 -15.94 13.08 -31.09
C ALA A 151 -15.07 14.25 -31.60
N SER A 152 -14.76 15.26 -30.78
CA SER A 152 -13.93 16.40 -31.17
C SER A 152 -13.32 17.13 -29.97
N ASN A 153 -12.19 17.82 -30.19
CA ASN A 153 -11.59 18.71 -29.19
C ASN A 153 -12.44 19.97 -29.02
N GLN A 154 -13.17 20.06 -27.90
CA GLN A 154 -13.98 21.25 -27.58
C GLN A 154 -13.51 21.98 -26.32
N SER A 155 -12.33 21.67 -25.78
CA SER A 155 -11.93 22.18 -24.46
C SER A 155 -10.61 22.95 -24.50
N SER A 156 -10.68 24.23 -24.16
CA SER A 156 -9.55 24.98 -23.59
C SER A 156 -9.06 24.27 -22.31
N SER A 157 -7.74 24.13 -22.12
CA SER A 157 -7.04 23.58 -20.94
C SER A 157 -7.92 22.94 -19.86
N VAL A 158 -7.99 21.61 -19.86
CA VAL A 158 -8.70 20.84 -18.81
C VAL A 158 -7.70 20.18 -17.87
N SER A 159 -8.10 20.04 -16.61
CA SER A 159 -7.28 19.35 -15.59
C SER A 159 -8.05 18.22 -14.92
N PRO A 160 -8.34 17.14 -15.67
CA PRO A 160 -9.16 16.05 -15.15
C PRO A 160 -8.47 15.30 -14.03
N SER A 161 -9.25 14.85 -13.05
CA SER A 161 -8.79 14.03 -11.94
C SER A 161 -9.37 12.62 -12.08
N SER A 162 -8.52 11.61 -12.05
CA SER A 162 -8.87 10.20 -12.04
C SER A 162 -8.42 9.60 -10.72
N THR A 163 -9.34 8.89 -10.05
CA THR A 163 -9.05 8.21 -8.78
C THR A 163 -9.46 6.75 -8.91
N ALA A 164 -8.56 5.85 -8.54
CA ALA A 164 -8.81 4.43 -8.47
C ALA A 164 -8.72 3.99 -7.00
N MET A 165 -9.71 3.23 -6.53
CA MET A 165 -9.74 2.71 -5.18
C MET A 165 -10.20 1.27 -5.16
N ARG A 166 -9.56 0.47 -4.31
CA ARG A 166 -10.06 -0.85 -3.89
C ARG A 166 -10.06 -0.88 -2.38
N LEU A 167 -11.25 -0.92 -1.78
CA LEU A 167 -11.42 -0.85 -0.33
C LEU A 167 -10.85 -2.08 0.38
N ALA A 168 -11.03 -3.27 -0.21
CA ALA A 168 -10.49 -4.51 0.33
C ALA A 168 -9.89 -5.35 -0.80
N VAL A 169 -8.59 -5.61 -0.70
CA VAL A 169 -7.85 -6.54 -1.53
C VAL A 169 -6.92 -7.37 -0.66
N GLN A 170 -6.93 -8.68 -0.86
CA GLN A 170 -5.97 -9.56 -0.22
C GLN A 170 -4.63 -9.44 -0.95
N LEU A 171 -3.57 -9.16 -0.20
CA LEU A 171 -2.19 -9.12 -0.68
C LEU A 171 -1.34 -10.03 0.20
N ASN A 172 -0.34 -10.66 -0.42
CA ASN A 172 0.62 -11.51 0.26
C ASN A 172 1.90 -10.72 0.55
N GLU A 173 2.60 -11.11 1.62
CA GLU A 173 3.96 -10.64 1.86
C GLU A 173 4.84 -10.88 0.62
N GLY A 174 5.60 -9.86 0.23
CA GLY A 174 6.47 -9.89 -0.94
C GLY A 174 5.82 -9.42 -2.25
N ASP A 175 4.48 -9.28 -2.31
CA ASP A 175 3.80 -8.76 -3.50
C ASP A 175 4.32 -7.37 -3.88
N LYS A 176 4.43 -7.13 -5.19
CA LYS A 176 4.94 -5.90 -5.77
C LYS A 176 3.81 -5.08 -6.37
N LEU A 177 3.58 -3.91 -5.82
CA LEU A 177 2.59 -2.96 -6.32
C LEU A 177 3.27 -1.87 -7.13
N ARG A 178 2.67 -1.50 -8.26
CA ARG A 178 3.12 -0.41 -9.13
C ARG A 178 1.94 0.43 -9.55
N MET A 179 2.11 1.75 -9.55
CA MET A 179 1.14 2.66 -10.14
C MET A 179 1.40 2.78 -11.63
N ALA A 180 0.35 2.62 -12.43
CA ALA A 180 0.36 2.91 -13.85
C ALA A 180 -0.60 4.05 -14.17
N GLY A 181 -0.22 4.85 -15.17
CA GLY A 181 -0.99 5.94 -15.70
C GLY A 181 -1.09 5.84 -17.21
N PHE A 182 -2.17 6.41 -17.74
CA PHE A 182 -2.39 6.55 -19.16
C PHE A 182 -2.98 7.93 -19.41
N GLN A 183 -2.52 8.56 -20.48
CA GLN A 183 -3.12 9.76 -21.02
C GLN A 183 -3.16 9.64 -22.54
N ASP A 184 -4.18 10.23 -23.13
CA ASP A 184 -4.32 10.40 -24.56
C ASP A 184 -4.91 11.77 -24.83
N ASN A 185 -4.49 12.38 -25.93
CA ASN A 185 -4.86 13.72 -26.32
C ASN A 185 -4.84 13.84 -27.85
N TYR A 186 -5.59 14.81 -28.39
CA TYR A 186 -5.80 14.89 -29.84
C TYR A 186 -4.54 15.19 -30.64
N GLY A 187 -3.57 15.91 -30.04
CA GLY A 187 -2.30 16.22 -30.69
C GLY A 187 -1.22 15.14 -30.56
N ALA A 188 -1.52 13.99 -29.93
CA ALA A 188 -0.54 12.95 -29.59
C ALA A 188 0.67 13.48 -28.80
N ASN A 189 0.45 14.52 -28.01
CA ASN A 189 1.45 15.24 -27.23
C ASN A 189 1.87 14.46 -25.98
N THR A 190 3.06 14.76 -25.47
CA THR A 190 3.54 14.27 -24.17
C THR A 190 3.11 15.24 -23.07
N VAL A 191 2.67 14.69 -21.93
CA VAL A 191 2.22 15.46 -20.76
C VAL A 191 3.07 15.11 -19.54
N GLY A 192 3.57 16.13 -18.83
CA GLY A 192 4.32 15.96 -17.59
C GLY A 192 3.43 15.90 -16.34
N VAL A 193 3.79 15.08 -15.35
CA VAL A 193 3.20 15.12 -13.98
C VAL A 193 3.83 16.18 -13.05
N ASP A 194 4.77 16.98 -13.55
CA ASP A 194 5.44 18.08 -12.85
C ASP A 194 4.90 19.47 -13.20
N ASP A 195 4.12 19.60 -14.27
CA ASP A 195 3.64 20.91 -14.73
C ASP A 195 2.31 21.33 -14.08
N GLY A 196 2.14 22.63 -13.88
CA GLY A 196 0.88 23.28 -13.50
C GLY A 196 0.15 22.66 -12.30
N ALA A 197 -1.17 22.48 -12.42
CA ALA A 197 -2.05 21.99 -11.35
C ALA A 197 -2.18 20.46 -11.31
N THR A 198 -1.08 19.75 -11.58
CA THR A 198 -1.00 18.27 -11.57
C THR A 198 -0.99 17.68 -10.16
N SER A 199 -1.49 16.46 -10.00
CA SER A 199 -1.46 15.69 -8.75
C SER A 199 -1.20 14.22 -9.04
N LEU A 200 -0.41 13.57 -8.18
CA LEU A 200 -0.16 12.14 -8.23
C LEU A 200 -0.06 11.63 -6.79
N THR A 201 -0.86 10.63 -6.43
CA THR A 201 -0.78 9.98 -5.11
C THR A 201 -0.90 8.46 -5.22
N PHE A 202 -0.18 7.76 -4.36
CA PHE A 202 -0.29 6.31 -4.19
C PHE A 202 -0.27 5.97 -2.69
N GLU A 203 -1.36 5.38 -2.23
CA GLU A 203 -1.62 5.12 -0.82
C GLU A 203 -2.05 3.68 -0.60
N VAL A 204 -1.52 3.06 0.45
CA VAL A 204 -1.86 1.69 0.85
C VAL A 204 -1.98 1.61 2.36
N VAL A 205 -3.10 1.08 2.83
CA VAL A 205 -3.40 0.95 4.26
C VAL A 205 -3.84 -0.47 4.54
N TRP A 206 -3.17 -1.12 5.49
CA TRP A 206 -3.60 -2.43 5.99
C TRP A 206 -4.88 -2.29 6.81
N LEU A 207 -5.84 -3.16 6.55
CA LEU A 207 -7.11 -3.22 7.26
C LEU A 207 -7.12 -4.32 8.31
N ASP A 208 -6.77 -5.54 7.91
CA ASP A 208 -6.83 -6.71 8.80
C ASP A 208 -5.95 -7.87 8.31
N LYS A 209 -5.76 -8.86 9.17
CA LYS A 209 -5.13 -10.14 8.83
C LYS A 209 -6.11 -11.01 8.03
N VAL A 210 -5.56 -11.95 7.25
CA VAL A 210 -6.32 -13.05 6.64
C VAL A 210 -6.43 -14.20 7.63
#